data_AF-A0A0A8HU20-F1
#
_entry.id   AF-A0A0A8HU20-F1
#
_cell.length_a   1.000
_cell.length_b   1.000
_cell.length_c   1.000
_cell.angle_alpha   90.00
_cell.angle_beta   90.00
_cell.angle_gamma   90.00
#
_symmetry.space_group_name_H-M   'P 1'
#
loop_
_entity.id
_entity.type
_entity.pdbx_description
1 polymer ?
#
loop_
_entity_poly.entity_id
_entity_poly.type
_entity_poly.pdbx_seq_one_letter_code
_entity_poly.pdbx_strand_id
1 'polypeptide(L)'
;MENKKTFWPYGILISLGLIVIACIVTIFIASKAPVYEDNFYFDSYQNVELNYNEIQNRQKTFDENFKLSIKDKESFVHKKNKVYYINEGQNELRIAIENLKDYDLSKLQIQTLLSRPHTNENDENLQARLEGSDLVFDFNIKEKGVWQILLKIAQDENSVGFFKFFLQTR
;
A
#
# COMPACT_ATOMS: atom_id res chain seq x y z
N MET A 1 -66.86 -18.09 -29.70
CA MET A 1 -66.28 -17.29 -28.60
C MET A 1 -64.76 -17.44 -28.71
N GLU A 2 -64.06 -16.41 -29.17
CA GLU A 2 -62.59 -16.44 -29.28
C GLU A 2 -61.94 -16.44 -27.90
N ASN A 3 -61.14 -17.46 -27.61
CA ASN A 3 -60.28 -17.50 -26.42
C ASN A 3 -59.12 -16.51 -26.61
N LYS A 4 -59.24 -15.29 -26.07
CA LYS A 4 -58.11 -14.35 -26.01
C LYS A 4 -57.03 -14.93 -25.09
N LYS A 5 -55.96 -15.48 -25.68
CA LYS A 5 -54.79 -15.94 -24.93
C LYS A 5 -54.11 -14.74 -24.28
N THR A 6 -54.15 -14.66 -22.95
CA THR A 6 -53.51 -13.60 -22.19
C THR A 6 -52.02 -13.92 -22.04
N PHE A 7 -51.17 -13.17 -22.73
CA PHE A 7 -49.70 -13.37 -22.73
C PHE A 7 -48.99 -12.76 -21.51
N TRP A 8 -49.70 -11.94 -20.73
CA TRP A 8 -49.22 -11.26 -19.53
C TRP A 8 -48.45 -12.14 -18.50
N PRO A 9 -48.92 -13.35 -18.12
CA PRO A 9 -48.18 -14.20 -17.17
C PRO A 9 -46.81 -14.65 -17.70
N TYR A 10 -46.68 -14.89 -19.01
CA TYR A 10 -45.38 -15.23 -19.61
C TYR A 10 -44.43 -14.03 -19.63
N GLY A 11 -44.95 -12.81 -19.84
CA GLY A 11 -44.18 -11.59 -19.73
C GLY A 11 -43.60 -11.37 -18.33
N ILE A 12 -44.38 -11.69 -17.28
CA ILE A 12 -43.90 -11.64 -15.88
C ILE A 12 -42.77 -12.66 -15.67
N LEU A 13 -42.95 -13.90 -16.11
CA LEU A 13 -41.93 -14.95 -15.94
C LEU A 13 -40.62 -14.62 -16.68
N ILE A 14 -40.72 -14.10 -17.91
CA ILE A 14 -39.55 -13.64 -18.68
C ILE A 14 -38.88 -12.47 -17.97
N SER A 15 -39.65 -11.48 -17.50
CA SER A 15 -39.12 -10.34 -16.75
C SER A 15 -38.39 -10.77 -15.48
N LEU A 16 -38.97 -11.70 -14.71
CA LEU A 16 -38.34 -12.25 -13.52
C LEU A 16 -37.03 -12.97 -13.85
N GLY A 17 -37.02 -13.78 -14.91
CA GLY A 17 -35.81 -14.44 -15.40
C GLY A 17 -34.72 -13.45 -15.80
N LEU A 18 -35.08 -12.38 -16.53
CA LEU A 18 -34.16 -11.32 -16.93
C LEU A 18 -33.59 -10.58 -15.72
N ILE A 19 -34.39 -10.31 -14.68
CA ILE A 19 -33.92 -9.68 -13.44
C ILE A 19 -32.88 -10.57 -12.74
N VAL A 20 -33.15 -11.87 -12.60
CA VAL A 20 -32.22 -12.81 -11.98
C VAL A 20 -30.89 -12.86 -12.75
N ILE A 21 -30.95 -12.93 -14.09
CA ILE A 21 -29.75 -12.91 -14.94
C ILE A 21 -28.98 -11.59 -14.76
N ALA A 22 -29.67 -10.45 -14.74
CA ALA A 22 -29.04 -9.15 -14.54
C ALA A 22 -28.33 -9.04 -13.18
N CYS A 23 -28.93 -9.56 -12.11
CA CYS A 23 -28.31 -9.64 -10.79
C CYS A 23 -27.03 -10.50 -10.81
N ILE A 24 -27.08 -11.68 -11.42
CA ILE A 24 -25.92 -12.58 -11.54
C ILE A 24 -24.78 -11.90 -12.31
N VAL A 25 -25.10 -11.27 -13.45
CA VAL A 25 -24.11 -10.53 -14.26
C VAL A 25 -23.48 -9.40 -13.45
N THR A 26 -24.28 -8.66 -12.68
CA THR A 26 -23.79 -7.56 -11.83
C THR A 26 -22.82 -8.07 -10.76
N ILE A 27 -23.16 -9.16 -10.07
CA ILE A 27 -22.28 -9.78 -9.06
C ILE A 27 -20.97 -10.25 -9.71
N PHE A 28 -21.04 -10.92 -10.86
CA PHE A 28 -19.86 -11.41 -11.55
C PHE A 28 -18.92 -10.29 -12.01
N ILE A 29 -19.46 -9.16 -12.49
CA ILE A 29 -18.67 -7.98 -12.84
C ILE A 29 -18.05 -7.37 -11.58
N ALA A 30 -18.82 -7.22 -10.51
CA ALA A 30 -18.35 -6.64 -9.25
C ALA A 30 -17.25 -7.49 -8.60
N SER A 31 -17.38 -8.82 -8.59
CA SER A 31 -16.38 -9.74 -8.02
C SER A 31 -15.07 -9.77 -8.80
N LYS A 32 -15.05 -9.29 -10.04
CA LYS A 32 -13.84 -9.18 -10.87
C LYS A 32 -13.09 -7.87 -10.68
N ALA A 33 -13.70 -6.86 -10.05
CA ALA A 33 -13.02 -5.62 -9.71
C ALA A 33 -12.18 -5.86 -8.44
N PRO A 34 -10.83 -5.88 -8.53
CA PRO A 34 -10.01 -6.06 -7.34
C PRO A 34 -10.20 -4.87 -6.39
N VAL A 35 -10.40 -5.17 -5.11
CA VAL A 35 -10.28 -4.18 -4.04
C VAL A 35 -8.85 -4.28 -3.53
N TYR A 36 -8.02 -3.28 -3.82
CA TYR A 36 -6.66 -3.22 -3.34
C TYR A 36 -6.65 -2.67 -1.90
N GLU A 37 -6.22 -3.48 -0.94
CA GLU A 37 -6.06 -3.05 0.45
C GLU A 37 -4.81 -2.17 0.63
N ASP A 38 -4.82 -1.25 1.60
CA ASP A 38 -3.64 -0.44 1.93
C ASP A 38 -2.64 -1.27 2.74
N ASN A 39 -1.46 -1.51 2.17
CA ASN A 39 -0.39 -2.29 2.78
C ASN A 39 0.47 -1.49 3.77
N PHE A 40 0.10 -0.25 4.14
CA PHE A 40 0.94 0.65 4.96
C PHE A 40 1.42 0.02 6.28
N TYR A 41 0.56 -0.69 7.00
CA TYR A 41 0.90 -1.33 8.27
C TYR A 41 1.42 -2.76 8.10
N PHE A 42 1.58 -3.24 6.86
CA PHE A 42 1.97 -4.62 6.55
C PHE A 42 1.08 -5.66 7.24
N ASP A 43 -0.21 -5.36 7.29
CA ASP A 43 -1.23 -6.15 7.98
C ASP A 43 -2.59 -5.89 7.33
N SER A 44 -3.58 -6.76 7.58
CA SER A 44 -4.91 -6.60 7.01
C SER A 44 -5.64 -5.41 7.61
N TYR A 45 -6.53 -4.79 6.83
CA TYR A 45 -7.31 -3.65 7.30
C TYR A 45 -8.08 -3.95 8.60
N GLN A 46 -8.65 -5.15 8.73
CA GLN A 46 -9.39 -5.54 9.93
C GLN A 46 -8.49 -5.64 11.16
N ASN A 47 -7.28 -6.20 11.01
CA ASN A 47 -6.36 -6.32 12.15
C ASN A 47 -5.80 -4.95 12.57
N VAL A 48 -5.54 -4.07 11.60
CA VAL A 48 -5.17 -2.67 11.86
C VAL A 48 -6.28 -1.96 12.63
N GLU A 49 -7.53 -2.10 12.21
CA GLU A 49 -8.66 -1.43 12.88
C GLU A 49 -8.83 -1.93 14.32
N LEU A 50 -8.75 -3.24 14.54
CA LEU A 50 -8.86 -3.84 15.87
C LEU A 50 -7.73 -3.45 16.82
N ASN A 51 -6.52 -3.26 16.30
CA ASN A 51 -5.31 -2.99 17.10
C ASN A 51 -4.74 -1.58 16.90
N TYR A 52 -5.52 -0.66 16.33
CA TYR A 52 -5.02 0.64 15.89
C TYR A 52 -4.29 1.41 16.99
N ASN A 53 -4.87 1.45 18.19
CA ASN A 53 -4.29 2.15 19.34
C ASN A 53 -2.94 1.56 19.75
N GLU A 54 -2.80 0.24 19.70
CA GLU A 54 -1.55 -0.43 20.01
C GLU A 54 -0.48 -0.12 18.96
N ILE A 55 -0.86 -0.18 17.67
CA ILE A 55 0.01 0.20 16.55
C ILE A 55 0.51 1.65 16.73
N GLN A 56 -0.38 2.59 17.08
CA GLN A 56 0.00 3.98 17.30
C GLN A 56 0.92 4.17 18.51
N ASN A 57 0.72 3.41 19.59
CA ASN A 57 1.62 3.45 20.74
C ASN A 57 3.01 2.90 20.38
N ARG A 58 3.09 1.84 19.59
CA ARG A 58 4.35 1.27 19.11
C ARG A 58 5.07 2.22 18.16
N GLN A 59 4.33 2.87 17.26
CA GLN A 59 4.83 3.94 16.39
C GLN A 59 5.41 5.09 17.19
N LYS A 60 4.67 5.58 18.19
CA LYS A 60 5.13 6.67 19.05
C LYS A 60 6.42 6.32 19.78
N THR A 61 6.50 5.11 20.32
CA THR A 61 7.71 4.61 21.00
C THR A 61 8.89 4.56 20.04
N PHE A 62 8.66 4.13 18.80
CA PHE A 62 9.67 4.16 17.75
C PHE A 62 10.13 5.59 17.41
N ASP A 63 9.19 6.53 17.24
CA ASP A 63 9.47 7.92 16.88
C ASP A 63 10.21 8.71 17.99
N GLU A 64 10.09 8.27 19.26
CA GLU A 64 10.89 8.79 20.38
C GLU A 64 12.36 8.32 20.34
N ASN A 65 12.62 7.22 19.62
CA ASN A 65 13.94 6.58 19.55
C ASN A 65 14.66 6.87 18.23
N PHE A 66 13.91 7.01 17.13
CA PHE A 66 14.44 7.13 15.78
C PHE A 66 13.69 8.17 14.96
N LYS A 67 14.39 8.77 13.99
CA LYS A 67 13.76 9.57 12.93
C LYS A 67 14.30 9.16 11.57
N LEU A 68 13.44 9.18 10.57
CA LEU A 68 13.79 8.83 9.20
C LEU A 68 13.73 10.03 8.28
N SER A 69 14.70 10.14 7.37
CA SER A 69 14.69 11.13 6.30
C SER A 69 15.36 10.60 5.04
N ILE A 70 14.80 10.94 3.86
CA ILE A 70 15.46 10.62 2.58
C ILE A 70 16.58 11.62 2.33
N LYS A 71 17.76 11.10 1.98
CA LYS A 71 18.94 11.88 1.59
C LYS A 71 19.04 12.03 0.07
N ASP A 72 19.65 13.14 -0.36
CA ASP A 72 20.22 13.33 -1.69
C ASP A 72 19.28 13.05 -2.89
N LYS A 73 17.98 13.28 -2.70
CA LYS A 73 16.96 13.16 -3.74
C LYS A 73 16.22 14.47 -3.91
N GLU A 74 16.20 14.97 -5.15
CA GLU A 74 15.33 16.06 -5.53
C GLU A 74 13.88 15.71 -5.24
N SER A 75 13.14 16.65 -4.68
CA SER A 75 11.76 16.44 -4.25
C SER A 75 10.94 17.70 -4.40
N PHE A 76 9.63 17.52 -4.44
CA PHE A 76 8.66 18.59 -4.43
C PHE A 76 7.55 18.27 -3.44
N VAL A 77 6.83 19.31 -3.00
CA VAL A 77 5.67 19.13 -2.13
C VAL A 77 4.43 19.05 -2.99
N HIS A 78 3.71 17.94 -2.92
CA HIS A 78 2.38 17.79 -3.49
C HIS A 78 1.36 17.69 -2.37
N LYS A 79 0.48 18.70 -2.26
CA LYS A 79 -0.44 18.87 -1.13
C LYS A 79 0.31 18.93 0.21
N LYS A 80 0.32 17.83 0.96
CA LYS A 80 1.01 17.68 2.26
C LYS A 80 2.15 16.66 2.23
N ASN A 81 2.33 15.98 1.10
CA ASN A 81 3.31 14.90 0.98
C ASN A 81 4.53 15.41 0.21
N LYS A 82 5.72 15.03 0.69
CA LYS A 82 6.96 15.22 -0.05
C LYS A 82 7.12 14.06 -1.02
N VAL A 83 7.25 14.38 -2.30
CA VAL A 83 7.39 13.41 -3.40
C VAL A 83 8.80 13.52 -3.95
N TYR A 84 9.48 12.39 -4.09
CA TYR A 84 10.88 12.32 -4.52
C TYR A 84 10.98 11.85 -5.97
N TYR A 85 11.84 12.49 -6.76
CA TYR A 85 12.04 12.12 -8.15
C TYR A 85 12.89 10.85 -8.29
N ILE A 86 12.44 9.94 -9.15
CA ILE A 86 13.14 8.72 -9.56
C ILE A 86 13.23 8.67 -11.09
N ASN A 87 14.12 7.84 -11.60
CA ASN A 87 14.25 7.59 -13.04
C ASN A 87 13.55 6.28 -13.41
N GLU A 88 13.29 6.07 -14.70
CA GLU A 88 13.01 4.72 -15.19
C GLU A 88 14.27 3.85 -15.10
N GLY A 89 14.10 2.55 -14.89
CA GLY A 89 15.22 1.63 -14.72
C GLY A 89 15.76 1.58 -13.29
N GLN A 90 17.06 1.33 -13.17
CA GLN A 90 17.73 1.15 -11.88
C GLN A 90 17.77 2.45 -11.08
N ASN A 91 17.35 2.38 -9.83
CA ASN A 91 17.42 3.46 -8.86
C ASN A 91 18.03 2.96 -7.55
N GLU A 92 18.69 3.88 -6.85
CA GLU A 92 19.10 3.72 -5.46
C GLU A 92 18.37 4.79 -4.63
N LEU A 93 17.86 4.41 -3.45
CA LEU A 93 17.32 5.32 -2.46
C LEU A 93 18.03 5.14 -1.13
N ARG A 94 18.45 6.25 -0.53
CA ARG A 94 19.08 6.28 0.79
C ARG A 94 18.15 6.96 1.80
N ILE A 95 17.83 6.25 2.88
CA ILE A 95 17.03 6.74 4.00
C ILE A 95 17.93 6.78 5.23
N ALA A 96 18.21 7.97 5.73
CA ALA A 96 18.95 8.15 6.97
C ALA A 96 18.08 7.79 8.17
N ILE A 97 18.63 6.97 9.06
CA ILE A 97 18.09 6.73 10.39
C ILE A 97 18.88 7.59 11.37
N GLU A 98 18.24 8.62 11.90
CA GLU A 98 18.75 9.35 13.05
C GLU A 98 18.40 8.58 14.32
N ASN A 99 19.43 8.16 15.05
CA ASN A 99 19.30 7.38 16.28
C ASN A 99 19.42 8.31 17.49
N LEU A 100 18.31 8.53 18.19
CA LEU A 100 18.22 9.52 19.26
C LEU A 100 18.68 8.99 20.62
N LYS A 101 18.77 7.67 20.78
CA LYS A 101 19.09 6.99 22.05
C LYS A 101 20.21 5.96 21.94
N ASP A 102 21.00 6.02 20.88
CA ASP A 102 22.20 5.19 20.63
C ASP A 102 21.94 3.67 20.65
N TYR A 103 20.83 3.24 20.04
CA TYR A 103 20.51 1.82 19.86
C TYR A 103 21.36 1.16 18.78
N ASP A 104 21.52 -0.16 18.86
CA ASP A 104 22.20 -0.94 17.83
C ASP A 104 21.32 -1.10 16.58
N LEU A 105 21.65 -0.37 15.52
CA LEU A 105 20.91 -0.37 14.25
C LEU A 105 20.96 -1.72 13.53
N SER A 106 21.97 -2.56 13.80
CA SER A 106 22.11 -3.86 13.13
C SER A 106 21.05 -4.89 13.56
N LYS A 107 20.37 -4.63 14.69
CA LYS A 107 19.31 -5.50 15.23
C LYS A 107 17.92 -5.12 14.75
N LEU A 108 17.78 -4.02 14.02
CA LEU A 108 16.48 -3.59 13.50
C LEU A 108 15.97 -4.57 12.45
N GLN A 109 14.73 -5.00 12.61
CA GLN A 109 14.05 -5.81 11.61
C GLN A 109 13.37 -4.90 10.61
N ILE A 110 13.75 -4.98 9.34
CA ILE A 110 13.30 -4.06 8.31
C ILE A 110 12.53 -4.84 7.26
N GLN A 111 11.29 -4.43 7.01
CA GLN A 111 10.46 -4.91 5.92
C GLN A 111 10.13 -3.75 5.01
N THR A 112 10.32 -3.93 3.70
CA THR A 112 10.14 -2.86 2.72
C THR A 112 9.36 -3.37 1.53
N LEU A 113 8.37 -2.61 1.11
CA LEU A 113 7.52 -2.91 -0.03
C LEU A 113 7.54 -1.72 -1.00
N LEU A 114 7.99 -1.96 -2.22
CA LEU A 114 7.79 -1.05 -3.34
C LEU A 114 6.44 -1.37 -3.97
N SER A 115 5.60 -0.37 -4.13
CA SER A 115 4.22 -0.55 -4.57
C SER A 115 3.74 0.64 -5.40
N ARG A 116 2.63 0.45 -6.13
CA ARG A 116 1.89 1.54 -6.77
C ARG A 116 0.79 2.02 -5.80
N PRO A 117 0.50 3.33 -5.69
CA PRO A 117 -0.54 3.81 -4.77
C PRO A 117 -1.96 3.33 -5.05
N HIS A 118 -2.24 2.78 -6.24
CA HIS A 118 -3.59 2.47 -6.71
C HIS A 118 -3.76 1.00 -7.15
N THR A 119 -2.71 0.19 -7.05
CA THR A 119 -2.73 -1.24 -7.40
C THR A 119 -1.60 -1.95 -6.69
N ASN A 120 -1.78 -3.23 -6.36
CA ASN A 120 -0.73 -4.09 -5.81
C ASN A 120 -0.11 -5.05 -6.85
N GLU A 121 -0.48 -4.93 -8.13
CA GLU A 121 -0.01 -5.81 -9.20
C GLU A 121 1.51 -5.74 -9.43
N ASN A 122 2.14 -4.62 -9.05
CA ASN A 122 3.58 -4.41 -9.17
C ASN A 122 4.28 -4.38 -7.80
N ASP A 123 3.66 -4.95 -6.77
CA ASP A 123 4.25 -4.98 -5.44
C ASP A 123 5.51 -5.85 -5.44
N GLU A 124 6.61 -5.29 -4.93
CA GLU A 124 7.92 -5.92 -4.87
C GLU A 124 8.53 -5.70 -3.50
N ASN A 125 8.88 -6.79 -2.80
CA ASN A 125 9.60 -6.71 -1.54
C ASN A 125 11.05 -6.30 -1.82
N LEU A 126 11.52 -5.24 -1.17
CA LEU A 126 12.89 -4.77 -1.28
C LEU A 126 13.71 -5.19 -0.07
N GLN A 127 14.98 -5.56 -0.33
CA GLN A 127 15.94 -5.81 0.74
C GLN A 127 16.66 -4.50 1.10
N ALA A 128 16.66 -4.17 2.38
CA ALA A 128 17.44 -3.05 2.89
C ALA A 128 18.89 -3.48 3.10
N ARG A 129 19.85 -2.66 2.68
CA ARG A 129 21.25 -2.76 3.13
C ARG A 129 21.52 -1.64 4.12
N LEU A 130 22.08 -1.97 5.28
CA LEU A 130 22.51 -0.97 6.25
C LEU A 130 23.95 -0.55 5.95
N GLU A 131 24.14 0.70 5.55
CA GLU A 131 25.45 1.32 5.32
C GLU A 131 25.67 2.42 6.37
N GLY A 132 26.34 2.08 7.47
CA GLY A 132 26.48 2.99 8.61
C GLY A 132 25.12 3.25 9.28
N SER A 133 24.63 4.49 9.20
CA SER A 133 23.30 4.89 9.71
C SER A 133 22.24 5.02 8.60
N ASP A 134 22.57 4.65 7.38
CA ASP A 134 21.70 4.82 6.22
C ASP A 134 21.16 3.47 5.74
N LEU A 135 19.86 3.41 5.48
CA LEU A 135 19.23 2.31 4.76
C LEU A 135 19.29 2.58 3.27
N VAL A 136 19.91 1.66 2.54
CA VAL A 136 20.08 1.73 1.09
C VAL A 136 19.19 0.69 0.44
N PHE A 137 18.39 1.14 -0.53
CA PHE A 137 17.46 0.32 -1.30
C PHE A 137 17.79 0.43 -2.78
N ASP A 138 18.08 -0.71 -3.39
CA ASP A 138 18.19 -0.84 -4.85
C ASP A 138 16.88 -1.37 -5.40
N PHE A 139 16.34 -0.72 -6.43
CA PHE A 139 15.13 -1.17 -7.10
C PHE A 139 15.09 -0.73 -8.56
N ASN A 140 14.30 -1.46 -9.36
CA ASN A 140 14.16 -1.21 -10.78
C ASN A 140 12.72 -0.79 -11.13
N ILE A 141 12.56 0.41 -11.67
CA ILE A 141 11.26 0.95 -12.07
C ILE A 141 10.98 0.58 -13.52
N LYS A 142 10.04 -0.34 -13.72
CA LYS A 142 9.67 -0.88 -15.04
C LYS A 142 8.79 0.07 -15.84
N GLU A 143 7.98 0.89 -15.17
CA GLU A 143 7.03 1.77 -15.86
C GLU A 143 6.87 3.12 -15.15
N LYS A 144 6.63 4.15 -15.97
CA LYS A 144 6.42 5.51 -15.52
C LYS A 144 5.24 5.63 -14.56
N GLY A 145 5.30 6.63 -13.70
CA GLY A 145 4.20 7.08 -12.87
C GLY A 145 4.60 7.30 -11.42
N VAL A 146 3.59 7.23 -10.56
CA VAL A 146 3.75 7.38 -9.12
C VAL A 146 3.98 6.01 -8.50
N TRP A 147 4.95 5.97 -7.60
CA TRP A 147 5.35 4.81 -6.82
C TRP A 147 5.37 5.20 -5.34
N GLN A 148 5.32 4.20 -4.47
CA GLN A 148 5.47 4.37 -3.04
C GLN A 148 6.40 3.30 -2.48
N ILE A 149 7.21 3.69 -1.51
CA ILE A 149 7.94 2.75 -0.66
C ILE A 149 7.27 2.78 0.70
N LEU A 150 6.79 1.61 1.10
CA LEU A 150 6.29 1.32 2.43
C LEU A 150 7.43 0.66 3.20
N LEU A 151 7.62 1.09 4.44
CA LEU A 151 8.72 0.63 5.27
C LEU A 151 8.18 0.36 6.68
N LYS A 152 8.50 -0.81 7.20
CA LYS A 152 8.25 -1.21 8.59
C LYS A 152 9.58 -1.53 9.23
N ILE A 153 9.88 -0.87 10.34
CA ILE A 153 11.08 -1.08 11.12
C ILE A 153 10.66 -1.47 12.53
N ALA A 154 11.03 -2.66 12.98
CA ALA A 154 10.85 -3.10 14.36
C ALA A 154 12.19 -3.11 15.08
N GLN A 155 12.27 -2.36 16.17
CA GLN A 155 13.37 -2.46 17.13
C GLN A 155 13.12 -3.61 18.11
N ASP A 156 11.89 -3.73 18.59
CA ASP A 156 11.38 -4.78 19.45
C ASP A 156 9.85 -4.90 19.25
N GLU A 157 9.18 -5.72 20.05
CA GLU A 157 7.72 -5.94 19.94
C GLU A 157 6.89 -4.68 20.22
N ASN A 158 7.40 -3.76 21.05
CA ASN A 158 6.73 -2.55 21.51
C ASN A 158 7.20 -1.28 20.78
N SER A 159 8.24 -1.36 19.96
CA SER A 159 8.82 -0.24 19.22
C SER A 159 8.89 -0.60 17.73
N VAL A 160 7.84 -0.20 17.00
CA VAL A 160 7.67 -0.49 15.58
C VAL A 160 7.24 0.78 14.85
N GLY A 161 8.02 1.20 13.85
CA GLY A 161 7.75 2.36 13.01
C GLY A 161 7.32 1.97 11.59
N PHE A 162 6.32 2.67 11.07
CA PHE A 162 5.74 2.53 9.74
C PHE A 162 5.90 3.85 8.97
N PHE A 163 6.47 3.78 7.77
CA PHE A 163 6.79 4.95 6.95
C PHE A 163 6.34 4.74 5.51
N LYS A 164 5.85 5.82 4.90
CA LYS A 164 5.37 5.85 3.51
C LYS A 164 6.07 7.00 2.80
N PHE A 165 6.83 6.68 1.76
CA PHE A 165 7.52 7.66 0.93
C PHE A 165 6.99 7.61 -0.50
N PHE A 166 6.58 8.77 -1.03
CA PHE A 166 6.07 8.87 -2.40
C PHE A 166 7.21 9.18 -3.37
N LEU A 167 7.24 8.44 -4.47
CA LEU A 167 8.22 8.57 -5.53
C LEU A 167 7.50 8.87 -6.85
N GLN A 168 8.11 9.65 -7.72
CA GLN A 168 7.57 9.93 -9.05
C GLN A 168 8.67 9.85 -10.11
N THR A 169 8.41 9.10 -11.18
CA THR A 169 9.31 9.07 -12.33
C THR A 169 9.37 10.43 -13.02
N ARG A 170 10.58 10.86 -13.39
CA ARG A 170 10.79 12.02 -14.26
C ARG A 170 10.33 11.78 -15.70
#